data_AF-A0A7W0VR48-F1
#
_entry.id   AF-A0A7W0VR48-F1
#
_cell.length_a   1.000
_cell.length_b   1.000
_cell.length_c   1.000
_cell.angle_alpha   90.00
_cell.angle_beta   90.00
_cell.angle_gamma   90.00
#
_symmetry.space_group_name_H-M   'P 1'
#
loop_
_entity.id
_entity.type
_entity.pdbx_description
1 polymer ?
#
loop_
_entity_poly.entity_id
_entity_poly.type
_entity_poly.pdbx_seq_one_letter_code
_entity_poly.pdbx_strand_id
1 'polypeptide(L)'
;MSGASYEFTAGQNETFKGLVSGMRRSGGVVALASLILLAYQIVEYFGLGLGAVPPAAIGYLDLTVWCLLSVVGVIVAVLLVKATGAFTAVIQTEGNDVEHLMEGLVRLRSILNLIFVAAAVGSALLGVSFALLLIY
;
A
#
# COMPACT_ATOMS: atom_id res chain seq x y z
N MET A 1 -35.08 -11.69 26.86
CA MET A 1 -34.44 -10.96 25.77
C MET A 1 -32.97 -10.79 26.13
N SER A 2 -32.10 -11.63 25.59
CA SER A 2 -30.65 -11.48 25.74
C SER A 2 -30.23 -10.24 24.95
N GLY A 3 -30.22 -9.08 25.61
CA GLY A 3 -29.51 -7.91 25.08
C GLY A 3 -28.07 -8.34 24.86
N ALA A 4 -27.63 -8.35 23.61
CA ALA A 4 -26.24 -8.62 23.29
C ALA A 4 -25.40 -7.58 24.03
N SER A 5 -24.81 -7.97 25.16
CA SER A 5 -23.70 -7.21 25.75
C SER A 5 -22.65 -7.16 24.66
N TYR A 6 -22.46 -5.98 24.07
CA TYR A 6 -21.39 -5.77 23.12
C TYR A 6 -20.08 -6.12 23.83
N GLU A 7 -19.40 -7.15 23.33
CA GLU A 7 -18.09 -7.61 23.82
C GLU A 7 -17.03 -6.51 23.66
N PHE A 8 -17.32 -5.50 22.82
CA PHE A 8 -16.45 -4.37 22.56
C PHE A 8 -17.09 -3.00 22.86
N THR A 9 -16.30 -2.19 23.55
CA THR A 9 -16.09 -0.75 23.35
C THR A 9 -16.75 -0.07 22.15
N ALA A 10 -17.55 1.00 22.31
CA ALA A 10 -17.85 1.89 21.18
C ALA A 10 -16.57 2.45 20.52
N GLY A 11 -15.56 2.80 21.32
CA GLY A 11 -14.25 3.24 20.81
C GLY A 11 -13.44 2.11 20.16
N GLN A 12 -13.62 0.87 20.62
CA GLN A 12 -12.96 -0.31 20.06
C GLN A 12 -13.54 -0.63 18.68
N ASN A 13 -14.87 -0.56 18.53
CA ASN A 13 -15.55 -0.71 17.24
C ASN A 13 -15.11 0.33 16.20
N GLU A 14 -14.90 1.60 16.61
CA GLU A 14 -14.38 2.62 15.70
C GLU A 14 -12.94 2.34 15.25
N THR A 15 -12.12 1.72 16.09
CA THR A 15 -10.76 1.29 15.71
C THR A 15 -10.80 0.17 14.68
N PHE A 16 -11.67 -0.84 14.87
CA PHE A 16 -11.87 -1.91 13.89
C PHE A 16 -12.39 -1.37 12.55
N LYS A 17 -13.37 -0.47 12.56
CA LYS A 17 -13.85 0.20 11.33
C LYS A 17 -12.74 0.96 10.62
N GLY A 18 -11.92 1.70 11.38
CA GLY A 18 -10.77 2.43 10.86
C GLY A 18 -9.73 1.51 10.22
N LEU A 19 -9.48 0.36 10.83
CA LEU A 19 -8.57 -0.66 10.31
C LEU A 19 -9.08 -1.27 9.00
N VAL A 20 -10.34 -1.71 8.97
CA VAL A 20 -10.97 -2.29 7.77
C VAL A 20 -11.00 -1.29 6.62
N SER A 21 -11.32 -0.03 6.90
CA SER A 21 -11.25 1.06 5.92
C SER A 21 -9.82 1.25 5.38
N GLY A 22 -8.82 1.26 6.27
CA GLY A 22 -7.40 1.36 5.89
C GLY A 22 -6.94 0.21 5.01
N MET A 23 -7.32 -1.03 5.33
CA MET A 23 -7.02 -2.21 4.52
C MET A 23 -7.66 -2.13 3.12
N ARG A 24 -8.94 -1.76 3.05
CA ARG A 24 -9.66 -1.62 1.76
C ARG A 24 -9.02 -0.55 0.87
N ARG A 25 -8.69 0.61 1.43
CA ARG A 25 -8.06 1.70 0.68
C ARG A 25 -6.66 1.31 0.20
N SER A 26 -5.84 0.73 1.08
CA SER A 26 -4.49 0.26 0.73
C SER A 26 -4.53 -0.80 -0.37
N GLY A 27 -5.41 -1.79 -0.24
CA GLY A 27 -5.61 -2.83 -1.25
C GLY A 27 -6.08 -2.27 -2.60
N GLY A 28 -7.00 -1.29 -2.59
CA GLY A 28 -7.45 -0.63 -3.82
C GLY A 28 -6.34 0.12 -4.55
N VAL A 29 -5.48 0.84 -3.83
CA VAL A 29 -4.34 1.56 -4.43
C VAL A 29 -3.31 0.59 -4.98
N VAL A 30 -2.99 -0.49 -4.26
CA VAL A 30 -2.07 -1.52 -4.75
C VAL A 30 -2.64 -2.20 -6.01
N ALA A 31 -3.93 -2.51 -6.05
CA ALA A 31 -4.57 -3.06 -7.24
C ALA A 31 -4.45 -2.11 -8.44
N LEU A 32 -4.71 -0.81 -8.24
CA LEU A 32 -4.54 0.20 -9.29
C LEU A 32 -3.09 0.30 -9.76
N ALA A 33 -2.12 0.32 -8.84
CA ALA A 33 -0.69 0.33 -9.17
C ALA A 33 -0.30 -0.88 -10.03
N SER A 34 -0.76 -2.08 -9.66
CA SER A 34 -0.51 -3.31 -10.40
C SER A 34 -1.14 -3.29 -11.80
N LEU A 35 -2.32 -2.67 -11.96
CA LEU A 35 -2.94 -2.50 -13.27
C LEU A 35 -2.13 -1.55 -14.18
N ILE A 36 -1.64 -0.43 -13.63
CA ILE A 36 -0.78 0.50 -14.37
C ILE A 36 0.52 -0.19 -14.78
N LEU A 37 1.15 -0.91 -13.85
CA LEU A 37 2.36 -1.68 -14.11
C LEU A 37 2.15 -2.75 -15.19
N LEU A 38 1.02 -3.47 -15.14
CA LEU A 38 0.69 -4.46 -16.17
C LEU A 38 0.50 -3.80 -17.54
N ALA A 39 -0.21 -2.67 -17.59
CA ALA A 39 -0.38 -1.92 -18.84
C ALA A 39 0.96 -1.42 -19.40
N TYR A 40 1.86 -0.94 -18.54
CA TYR A 40 3.22 -0.55 -18.90
C TYR A 40 3.97 -1.72 -19.57
N GLN A 41 4.01 -2.89 -18.92
CA GLN A 41 4.70 -4.07 -19.45
C GLN A 41 4.10 -4.55 -20.79
N ILE A 42 2.79 -4.44 -20.97
CA ILE A 42 2.13 -4.78 -22.24
C ILE A 42 2.58 -3.80 -23.33
N VAL A 43 2.56 -2.49 -23.07
CA VAL A 43 2.97 -1.48 -24.07
C VAL A 43 4.43 -1.67 -24.46
N GLU A 44 5.32 -1.90 -23.50
CA GLU A 44 6.74 -2.15 -23.75
C GLU A 44 6.96 -3.46 -24.53
N TYR A 45 6.32 -4.56 -24.12
CA TYR A 45 6.48 -5.87 -24.76
C TYR A 45 6.00 -5.89 -26.22
N PHE A 46 4.87 -5.24 -26.50
CA PHE A 46 4.31 -5.17 -27.84
C PHE A 46 4.85 -4.00 -28.68
N GLY A 47 5.72 -3.16 -28.10
CA GLY A 47 6.28 -1.98 -28.78
C GLY A 47 5.21 -0.98 -29.23
N LEU A 48 4.12 -0.84 -28.48
CA LEU A 48 2.95 -0.01 -28.83
C LEU A 48 3.18 1.49 -28.60
N GLY A 49 4.42 1.96 -28.72
CA GLY A 49 4.76 3.38 -28.58
C GLY A 49 4.07 4.22 -29.65
N LEU A 50 3.41 5.30 -29.23
CA LEU A 50 2.83 6.31 -30.15
C LEU A 50 3.87 7.38 -30.55
N GLY A 51 5.06 7.35 -29.94
CA GLY A 51 6.09 8.38 -30.00
C GLY A 51 7.31 8.03 -30.86
N ALA A 52 8.20 9.02 -30.97
CA ALA A 52 9.51 8.88 -31.61
C ALA A 52 10.56 8.44 -30.57
N VAL A 53 11.59 7.71 -31.02
CA VAL A 53 12.69 7.18 -30.20
C VAL A 53 13.09 8.19 -29.10
N PRO A 54 12.89 7.85 -27.81
CA PRO A 54 13.08 8.79 -26.71
C PRO A 54 14.52 9.32 -26.68
N PRO A 55 14.72 10.63 -26.46
CA PRO A 55 16.04 11.18 -26.15
C PRO A 55 16.60 10.50 -24.89
N ALA A 56 17.93 10.30 -24.83
CA ALA A 56 18.60 9.64 -23.70
C ALA A 56 18.24 10.24 -22.32
N ALA A 57 17.97 11.56 -22.26
CA ALA A 57 17.52 12.24 -21.04
C ALA A 57 16.20 11.68 -20.48
N ILE A 58 15.27 11.26 -21.34
CA ILE A 58 13.98 10.67 -20.93
C ILE A 58 14.20 9.27 -20.35
N GLY A 59 15.09 8.47 -20.97
CA GLY A 59 15.49 7.17 -20.42
C GLY A 59 16.12 7.26 -19.03
N TYR A 60 16.98 8.25 -18.78
CA TYR A 60 17.53 8.49 -17.44
C TYR A 60 16.49 8.94 -16.43
N LEU A 61 15.51 9.74 -16.87
CA LEU A 61 14.42 10.20 -16.00
C LEU A 61 13.50 9.03 -15.62
N ASP A 62 13.14 8.17 -16.57
CA ASP A 62 12.35 6.96 -16.30
C ASP A 62 13.10 6.00 -15.35
N LEU A 63 14.38 5.75 -15.60
CA LEU A 63 15.22 4.97 -14.68
C LEU A 63 15.25 5.54 -13.25
N THR A 64 15.27 6.87 -13.13
CA THR A 64 15.21 7.56 -11.83
C THR A 64 13.86 7.31 -11.14
N VAL A 65 12.76 7.35 -11.89
CA VAL A 65 11.42 7.02 -11.38
C VAL A 65 11.37 5.58 -10.89
N TRP A 66 11.92 4.63 -11.64
CA TRP A 66 12.03 3.22 -11.23
C TRP A 66 12.89 3.00 -9.99
N CYS A 67 13.98 3.75 -9.85
CA CYS A 67 14.80 3.73 -8.64
C CYS A 67 13.99 4.22 -7.42
N LEU A 68 13.25 5.33 -7.55
CA LEU A 68 12.37 5.84 -6.50
C LEU A 68 11.27 4.85 -6.14
N LEU A 69 10.64 4.21 -7.13
CA LEU A 69 9.65 3.15 -6.92
C LEU A 69 10.21 1.97 -6.13
N SER A 70 11.45 1.57 -6.43
CA SER A 70 12.13 0.48 -5.71
C SER A 70 12.35 0.84 -4.25
N VAL A 71 12.78 2.08 -3.95
CA VAL A 71 12.93 2.58 -2.58
C VAL A 71 11.59 2.57 -1.84
N VAL A 72 10.51 3.03 -2.48
CA VAL A 72 9.16 2.99 -1.91
C VAL A 72 8.74 1.54 -1.62
N GLY A 73 9.01 0.61 -2.53
CA GLY A 73 8.75 -0.81 -2.35
C GLY A 73 9.47 -1.40 -1.13
N VAL A 74 10.74 -1.05 -0.93
CA VAL A 74 11.52 -1.45 0.26
C VAL A 74 10.88 -0.92 1.54
N ILE A 75 10.46 0.36 1.55
CA ILE A 75 9.79 0.95 2.72
C ILE A 75 8.50 0.20 3.05
N VAL A 76 7.67 -0.09 2.03
CA VAL A 76 6.43 -0.87 2.21
C VAL A 76 6.72 -2.26 2.75
N ALA A 77 7.74 -2.95 2.23
CA ALA A 77 8.15 -4.27 2.71
C ALA A 77 8.55 -4.23 4.19
N VAL A 78 9.36 -3.25 4.60
CA VAL A 78 9.75 -3.06 6.02
C VAL A 78 8.53 -2.79 6.90
N LEU A 79 7.60 -1.95 6.44
CA LEU A 79 6.36 -1.65 7.17
C LEU A 79 5.47 -2.88 7.33
N LEU A 80 5.34 -3.71 6.29
CA LEU A 80 4.59 -4.97 6.36
C LEU A 80 5.22 -5.97 7.33
N VAL A 81 6.55 -6.11 7.34
CA VAL A 81 7.27 -6.95 8.31
C VAL A 81 7.08 -6.44 9.74
N LYS A 82 7.02 -5.12 9.94
CA LYS A 82 6.71 -4.55 11.27
C LYS A 82 5.25 -4.80 11.66
N ALA A 83 4.31 -4.76 10.71
CA ALA A 83 2.91 -5.05 10.96
C ALA A 83 2.70 -6.51 11.38
N THR A 84 3.40 -7.48 10.77
CA THR A 84 3.31 -8.88 11.18
C THR A 84 3.82 -9.10 12.60
N GLY A 85 4.89 -8.42 13.02
CA GLY A 85 5.38 -8.46 14.40
C GLY A 85 4.32 -7.99 15.42
N ALA A 86 3.53 -6.96 15.09
CA ALA A 86 2.44 -6.51 15.95
C ALA A 86 1.29 -7.54 16.05
N PHE A 87 0.99 -8.26 14.96
CA PHE A 87 0.02 -9.36 14.99
C PHE A 87 0.51 -10.57 15.77
N THR A 88 1.80 -10.92 15.67
CA THR A 88 2.38 -12.03 16.44
C THR A 88 2.30 -11.77 17.95
N ALA A 89 2.53 -10.51 18.37
CA ALA A 89 2.37 -10.13 19.77
C ALA A 89 0.93 -10.34 20.27
N VAL A 90 -0.07 -9.98 19.46
CA VAL A 90 -1.50 -10.19 19.79
C VAL A 90 -1.85 -11.68 19.91
N ILE A 91 -1.33 -12.52 19.00
CA ILE A 91 -1.55 -13.98 19.02
C ILE A 91 -0.90 -14.62 20.26
N GLN A 92 0.30 -14.17 20.64
CA GLN A 92 1.02 -14.71 21.79
C GLN A 92 0.46 -14.26 23.15
N THR A 93 -0.29 -13.16 23.21
CA THR A 93 -0.88 -12.65 24.47
C THR A 93 -2.18 -13.35 24.90
N GLU A 94 -2.62 -14.43 24.20
CA GLU A 94 -3.74 -15.32 24.58
C GLU A 94 -4.88 -14.66 25.39
N GLY A 95 -5.44 -13.56 24.88
CA GLY A 95 -6.69 -12.98 25.38
C GLY A 95 -6.66 -12.31 26.76
N ASN A 96 -5.50 -12.06 27.37
CA ASN A 96 -5.48 -11.59 28.77
C ASN A 96 -5.58 -10.06 28.95
N ASP A 97 -5.59 -9.25 27.88
CA ASP A 97 -5.85 -7.82 28.02
C ASP A 97 -6.35 -7.17 26.72
N VAL A 98 -7.63 -6.82 26.68
CA VAL A 98 -8.25 -6.12 25.54
C VAL A 98 -7.53 -4.80 25.25
N GLU A 99 -6.96 -4.17 26.28
CA GLU A 99 -6.20 -2.92 26.16
C GLU A 99 -4.92 -3.08 25.33
N HIS A 100 -4.13 -4.14 25.58
CA HIS A 100 -2.93 -4.46 24.80
C HIS A 100 -3.28 -4.81 23.34
N LEU A 101 -4.41 -5.48 23.13
CA LEU A 101 -4.93 -5.80 21.81
C LEU A 101 -5.27 -4.52 21.03
N MET A 102 -5.92 -3.57 21.70
CA MET A 102 -6.29 -2.28 21.13
C MET A 102 -5.08 -1.42 20.79
N GLU A 103 -4.05 -1.39 21.63
CA GLU A 103 -2.79 -0.71 21.29
C GLU A 103 -2.12 -1.31 20.04
N GLY A 104 -2.12 -2.64 19.91
CA GLY A 104 -1.63 -3.34 18.73
C GLY A 104 -2.38 -2.94 17.45
N LEU A 105 -3.72 -2.89 17.52
CA LEU A 105 -4.57 -2.49 16.40
C LEU A 105 -4.40 -1.01 16.02
N VAL A 106 -4.18 -0.13 16.97
CA VAL A 106 -3.87 1.30 16.71
C VAL A 106 -2.54 1.43 15.97
N ARG A 107 -1.49 0.71 16.40
CA ARG A 107 -0.20 0.69 15.71
C ARG A 107 -0.34 0.13 14.29
N LEU A 108 -1.09 -0.95 14.12
CA LEU A 108 -1.37 -1.53 12.82
C LEU A 108 -2.10 -0.56 11.90
N ARG A 109 -3.11 0.16 12.40
CA ARG A 109 -3.82 1.20 11.65
C ARG A 109 -2.85 2.29 11.17
N SER A 110 -1.90 2.71 12.01
CA SER A 110 -0.89 3.69 11.64
C SER A 110 0.02 3.17 10.52
N ILE A 111 0.49 1.91 10.63
CA ILE A 111 1.31 1.26 9.61
C ILE A 111 0.55 1.13 8.29
N LEU A 112 -0.73 0.73 8.30
CA LEU A 112 -1.56 0.66 7.11
C LEU A 112 -1.74 2.03 6.45
N ASN A 113 -1.86 3.10 7.22
CA ASN A 113 -1.93 4.45 6.66
C ASN A 113 -0.62 4.87 5.98
N LEU A 114 0.53 4.50 6.56
CA LEU A 114 1.83 4.72 5.92
C LEU A 114 1.98 3.90 4.63
N ILE A 115 1.53 2.65 4.63
CA ILE A 115 1.50 1.80 3.43
C ILE A 115 0.61 2.44 2.36
N PHE A 116 -0.56 2.96 2.73
CA PHE A 116 -1.43 3.66 1.80
C PHE A 116 -0.74 4.88 1.15
N VAL A 117 -0.08 5.72 1.95
CA VAL A 117 0.65 6.89 1.43
C VAL A 117 1.77 6.46 0.49
N ALA A 118 2.57 5.47 0.91
CA ALA A 118 3.65 4.94 0.08
C ALA A 118 3.12 4.35 -1.24
N ALA A 119 2.04 3.58 -1.19
CA ALA A 119 1.40 3.02 -2.37
C ALA A 119 0.84 4.12 -3.28
N ALA A 120 0.24 5.17 -2.73
CA ALA A 120 -0.30 6.28 -3.52
C ALA A 120 0.81 7.06 -4.25
N VAL A 121 1.93 7.32 -3.57
CA VAL A 121 3.12 7.92 -4.18
C VAL A 121 3.67 7.01 -5.28
N GLY A 122 3.75 5.70 -5.02
CA GLY A 122 4.16 4.71 -6.01
C GLY A 122 3.26 4.68 -7.25
N SER A 123 1.93 4.69 -7.07
CA SER A 123 0.98 4.78 -8.18
C SER A 123 1.17 6.04 -9.01
N ALA A 124 1.43 7.19 -8.37
CA ALA A 124 1.67 8.45 -9.07
C ALA A 124 2.96 8.39 -9.91
N LEU A 125 4.05 7.85 -9.35
CA LEU A 125 5.31 7.66 -10.04
C LEU A 125 5.17 6.69 -11.24
N LEU A 126 4.45 5.57 -11.06
CA LEU A 126 4.11 4.66 -12.15
C LEU A 126 3.30 5.35 -13.24
N GLY A 127 2.34 6.20 -12.87
CA GLY A 127 1.57 6.99 -13.83
C GLY A 127 2.44 7.94 -14.66
N VAL A 128 3.44 8.58 -14.04
CA VAL A 128 4.41 9.44 -14.75
C VAL A 128 5.26 8.62 -15.72
N SER A 129 5.82 7.50 -15.26
CA SER A 129 6.61 6.58 -16.11
C SER A 129 5.78 6.07 -17.29
N PHE A 130 4.55 5.63 -17.05
CA PHE A 130 3.63 5.20 -18.11
C PHE A 130 3.28 6.31 -19.10
N ALA A 131 3.08 7.55 -18.65
CA ALA A 131 2.85 8.68 -19.54
C ALA A 131 4.06 8.97 -20.42
N LEU A 132 5.28 8.87 -19.89
CA LEU A 132 6.51 9.02 -20.68
C LEU A 132 6.60 7.94 -21.76
N LEU A 133 6.31 6.68 -21.42
CA LEU A 133 6.29 5.54 -22.35
C LEU A 133 5.26 5.71 -23.48
N LEU A 134 4.12 6.34 -23.21
CA LEU A 134 3.11 6.57 -24.25
C LEU A 134 3.45 7.73 -25.19
N ILE A 135 4.10 8.78 -24.67
CA ILE A 135 4.40 10.00 -25.43
C ILE A 135 5.63 9.82 -26.32
N TYR A 136 6.62 9.05 -25.85
CA TYR A 136 7.92 8.87 -26.51
C TYR A 136 8.15 7.40 -26.82
#